data_AF-A0A1G8CN34-F1
#
_entry.id   AF-A0A1G8CN34-F1
#
_cell.length_a   1.000
_cell.length_b   1.000
_cell.length_c   1.000
_cell.angle_alpha   90.00
_cell.angle_beta   90.00
_cell.angle_gamma   90.00
#
_symmetry.space_group_name_H-M   'P 1'
#
loop_
_entity.id
_entity.type
_entity.pdbx_description
1 polymer ?
#
loop_
_entity_poly.entity_id
_entity_poly.type
_entity_poly.pdbx_seq_one_letter_code
_entity_poly.pdbx_strand_id
1 'polypeptide(L)'
;MANPFMVLGGIAVGIITATFGVLAVPGWVASAQDASTLNDLSSIRAAQSASVSQSGSYFTDLTALTAGTNGVKGQLATSTDILGITADGANAWCAAAQSGSGSYLAASNRGITRAVDTDPATAMTAARCSPASIEGILDRAYGAPTEARRNLATHTDGTSFKDYRRSGFGIELSRYPAQGTYSLVGGWARYDIRDTQRGYGFHLAHNPENAEATLSQMAPVTAGATYSISLSMRSDYPGAAKICFRFGNASGWSSTNDCNVPPVVLTTDSQRLSRTFTVPAGSTHVAAYATAQTPQDKYLEAKDLLVEESATVGTYFDGNTTPANAFERFRFVGTPGQSESIMLIRPRAR
;
A
#
# COMPACT_ATOMS: atom_id res chain seq x y z
N MET A 1 -17.17 30.51 -57.29
CA MET A 1 -16.10 31.38 -56.75
C MET A 1 -15.46 30.63 -55.59
N ALA A 2 -14.29 30.05 -55.83
CA ALA A 2 -13.58 29.18 -54.89
C ALA A 2 -12.45 29.96 -54.19
N ASN A 3 -12.32 29.76 -52.88
CA ASN A 3 -11.47 30.51 -51.98
C ASN A 3 -10.09 29.82 -51.84
N PRO A 4 -8.95 30.48 -52.09
CA PRO A 4 -7.64 29.84 -52.09
C PRO A 4 -6.91 30.07 -50.75
N PHE A 5 -7.31 29.37 -49.68
CA PHE A 5 -6.56 29.41 -48.40
C PHE A 5 -6.48 28.07 -47.64
N MET A 6 -6.77 26.94 -48.29
CA MET A 6 -6.67 25.60 -47.67
C MET A 6 -5.78 24.65 -48.46
N VAL A 7 -4.48 24.92 -48.62
CA VAL A 7 -3.53 23.86 -49.07
C VAL A 7 -2.12 23.98 -48.46
N LEU A 8 -1.72 25.11 -47.87
CA LEU A 8 -0.31 25.36 -47.52
C LEU A 8 0.11 25.15 -46.05
N GLY A 9 -0.71 24.45 -45.24
CA GLY A 9 -0.39 24.16 -43.83
C GLY A 9 -0.02 22.71 -43.50
N GLY A 10 -0.16 21.77 -44.43
CA GLY A 10 -0.27 20.34 -44.09
C GLY A 10 0.91 19.42 -44.44
N ILE A 11 1.92 19.84 -45.21
CA ILE A 11 2.96 18.93 -45.75
C ILE A 11 4.41 19.39 -45.45
N ALA A 12 4.62 20.53 -44.77
CA ALA A 12 5.98 21.01 -44.48
C ALA A 12 6.64 20.38 -43.24
N VAL A 13 5.89 19.66 -42.39
CA VAL A 13 6.44 19.04 -41.16
C VAL A 13 6.85 17.57 -41.37
N GLY A 14 6.50 16.96 -42.51
CA GLY A 14 6.73 15.52 -42.75
C GLY A 14 8.10 15.12 -43.31
N ILE A 15 8.90 16.06 -43.85
CA ILE A 15 10.13 15.72 -44.60
C ILE A 15 11.41 16.27 -43.95
N ILE A 16 11.35 17.28 -43.08
CA ILE A 16 12.56 17.82 -42.43
C ILE A 16 13.10 16.88 -41.33
N THR A 17 12.30 15.94 -40.84
CA THR A 17 12.72 14.98 -39.80
C THR A 17 13.57 13.81 -40.35
N ALA A 18 13.70 13.64 -41.66
CA ALA A 18 14.41 12.50 -42.25
C ALA A 18 15.89 12.78 -42.62
N THR A 19 16.35 14.04 -42.61
CA THR A 19 17.69 14.41 -43.11
C THR A 19 18.62 15.09 -42.12
N PHE A 20 18.22 15.21 -40.85
CA PHE A 20 19.16 15.50 -39.78
C PHE A 20 19.39 14.23 -38.98
N GLY A 21 20.58 13.66 -39.12
CA GLY A 21 21.22 12.82 -38.10
C GLY A 21 21.44 13.65 -36.83
N VAL A 22 20.34 14.05 -36.20
CA VAL A 22 20.32 14.69 -34.90
C VAL A 22 20.77 13.63 -33.94
N LEU A 23 21.93 13.85 -33.32
CA LEU A 23 22.27 13.35 -31.99
C LEU A 23 20.98 13.36 -31.17
N ALA A 24 20.28 12.24 -31.10
CA ALA A 24 18.98 12.15 -30.45
C ALA A 24 19.21 12.48 -28.99
N VAL A 25 19.01 13.75 -28.62
CA VAL A 25 19.14 14.18 -27.23
C VAL A 25 18.07 13.38 -26.49
N PRO A 26 18.45 12.49 -25.55
CA PRO A 26 17.53 11.47 -25.04
C PRO A 26 16.18 11.98 -24.46
N GLY A 27 16.00 13.29 -24.27
CA GLY A 27 14.72 13.89 -23.84
C GLY A 27 13.78 14.41 -24.94
N TRP A 28 14.22 14.59 -26.19
CA TRP A 28 13.38 15.18 -27.25
C TRP A 28 12.26 14.23 -27.70
N VAL A 29 12.58 12.93 -27.84
CA VAL A 29 11.59 11.91 -28.23
C VAL A 29 10.50 11.78 -27.15
N ALA A 30 10.90 11.71 -25.88
CA ALA A 30 9.97 11.66 -24.75
C ALA A 30 9.05 12.89 -24.73
N SER A 31 9.61 14.08 -24.93
CA SER A 31 8.84 15.33 -24.97
C SER A 31 7.84 15.36 -26.13
N ALA A 32 8.20 14.83 -27.30
CA ALA A 32 7.30 14.72 -28.45
C ALA A 32 6.15 13.73 -28.20
N GLN A 33 6.43 12.59 -27.56
CA GLN A 33 5.41 11.61 -27.17
C GLN A 33 4.44 12.19 -26.14
N ASP A 34 4.95 12.92 -25.15
CA ASP A 34 4.13 13.62 -24.15
C ASP A 34 3.26 14.68 -24.81
N ALA A 35 3.81 15.46 -25.75
CA ALA A 35 3.06 16.45 -26.52
C ALA A 35 1.93 15.83 -27.36
N SER A 36 2.15 14.66 -27.96
CA SER A 36 1.09 13.93 -28.68
C SER A 36 -0.05 13.54 -27.73
N THR A 37 0.29 12.97 -26.58
CA THR A 37 -0.68 12.57 -25.54
C THR A 37 -1.46 13.77 -25.01
N LEU A 38 -0.78 14.90 -24.83
CA LEU A 38 -1.39 16.18 -24.46
C LEU A 38 -2.40 16.64 -25.51
N ASN A 39 -2.11 16.51 -26.80
CA ASN A 39 -3.04 16.89 -27.86
C ASN A 39 -4.31 16.03 -27.82
N ASP A 40 -4.19 14.73 -27.58
CA ASP A 40 -5.36 13.84 -27.44
C ASP A 40 -6.22 14.19 -26.24
N LEU A 41 -5.62 14.48 -25.08
CA LEU A 41 -6.36 14.98 -23.92
C LEU A 41 -7.03 16.34 -24.18
N SER A 42 -6.45 17.17 -25.05
CA SER A 42 -7.08 18.40 -25.54
C SER A 42 -8.33 18.13 -26.37
N SER A 43 -8.22 17.19 -27.31
CA SER A 43 -9.33 16.76 -28.15
C SER A 43 -10.46 16.17 -27.32
N ILE A 44 -10.14 15.36 -26.29
CA ILE A 44 -11.12 14.85 -25.33
C ILE A 44 -11.80 16.02 -24.60
N ARG A 45 -11.04 16.99 -24.06
CA ARG A 45 -11.62 18.14 -23.37
C ARG A 45 -12.57 18.93 -24.27
N ALA A 46 -12.20 19.18 -25.52
CA ALA A 46 -13.05 19.87 -26.49
C ALA A 46 -14.34 19.06 -26.78
N ALA A 47 -14.20 17.75 -26.99
CA ALA A 47 -15.33 16.86 -27.23
C ALA A 47 -16.28 16.79 -26.03
N GLN A 48 -15.74 16.75 -24.81
CA GLN A 48 -16.52 16.76 -23.58
C GLN A 48 -17.29 18.07 -23.38
N SER A 49 -16.63 19.22 -23.62
CA SER A 49 -17.30 20.53 -23.57
C SER A 49 -18.43 20.63 -24.60
N ALA A 50 -18.22 20.14 -25.82
CA ALA A 50 -19.27 20.14 -26.84
C ALA A 50 -20.41 19.16 -26.47
N SER A 51 -20.10 17.98 -25.94
CA SER A 51 -21.11 16.99 -25.52
C SER A 51 -22.01 17.54 -24.42
N VAL A 52 -21.46 18.17 -23.38
CA VAL A 52 -22.28 18.72 -22.29
C VAL A 52 -23.14 19.89 -22.78
N SER A 53 -22.65 20.71 -23.72
CA SER A 53 -23.46 21.77 -24.33
C SER A 53 -24.59 21.23 -25.22
N GLN A 54 -24.36 20.13 -25.94
CA GLN A 54 -25.33 19.57 -26.89
C GLN A 54 -26.36 18.63 -26.22
N SER A 55 -25.91 17.79 -25.28
CA SER A 55 -26.69 16.70 -24.69
C SER A 55 -26.96 16.87 -23.19
N GLY A 56 -26.36 17.88 -22.55
CA GLY A 56 -26.45 18.06 -21.11
C GLY A 56 -25.60 17.06 -20.31
N SER A 57 -24.77 16.22 -20.94
CA SER A 57 -23.93 15.24 -20.26
C SER A 57 -22.56 15.04 -20.92
N TYR A 58 -21.58 14.65 -20.13
CA TYR A 58 -20.26 14.22 -20.61
C TYR A 58 -20.29 12.75 -21.05
N PHE A 59 -19.34 12.34 -21.88
CA PHE A 59 -19.12 10.93 -22.22
C PHE A 59 -18.55 10.17 -21.02
N THR A 60 -19.08 8.97 -20.75
CA THR A 60 -18.69 8.10 -19.64
C THR A 60 -17.60 7.08 -20.00
N ASP A 61 -17.30 6.91 -21.29
CA ASP A 61 -16.28 5.99 -21.78
C ASP A 61 -15.73 6.43 -23.15
N LEU A 62 -14.58 5.85 -23.51
CA LEU A 62 -13.84 6.19 -24.72
C LEU A 62 -14.55 5.74 -26.01
N THR A 63 -15.23 4.60 -25.94
CA THR A 63 -15.95 4.02 -27.08
C THR A 63 -17.08 4.95 -27.51
N ALA A 64 -17.87 5.47 -26.57
CA ALA A 64 -18.96 6.40 -26.86
C ALA A 64 -18.46 7.71 -27.49
N LEU A 65 -17.32 8.24 -27.01
CA LEU A 65 -16.68 9.47 -27.50
C LEU A 65 -16.11 9.31 -28.92
N THR A 66 -15.52 8.16 -29.23
CA THR A 66 -14.93 7.88 -30.55
C THR A 66 -15.97 7.44 -31.58
N ALA A 67 -17.06 6.79 -31.14
CA ALA A 67 -18.22 6.48 -31.98
C ALA A 67 -19.05 7.72 -32.34
N GLY A 68 -18.93 8.81 -31.58
CA GLY A 68 -19.68 10.04 -31.82
C GLY A 68 -21.12 9.99 -31.34
N THR A 69 -21.42 9.20 -30.31
CA THR A 69 -22.78 8.84 -29.88
C THR A 69 -23.66 10.05 -29.52
N ASN A 70 -23.05 11.15 -29.07
CA ASN A 70 -23.76 12.39 -28.72
C ASN A 70 -23.66 13.47 -29.82
N GLY A 71 -23.37 13.09 -31.07
CA GLY A 71 -23.18 14.03 -32.19
C GLY A 71 -21.82 14.72 -32.22
N VAL A 72 -20.97 14.47 -31.23
CA VAL A 72 -19.59 14.95 -31.14
C VAL A 72 -18.64 13.76 -31.16
N LYS A 73 -17.68 13.77 -32.08
CA LYS A 73 -16.66 12.71 -32.20
C LYS A 73 -15.29 13.24 -31.82
N GLY A 74 -14.65 12.60 -30.84
CA GLY A 74 -13.24 12.83 -30.56
C GLY A 74 -12.35 12.13 -31.59
N GLN A 75 -11.32 12.81 -32.05
CA GLN A 75 -10.24 12.23 -32.86
C GLN A 75 -9.01 12.11 -31.96
N LEU A 76 -8.47 10.90 -31.86
CA LEU A 76 -7.35 10.54 -30.99
C LEU A 76 -6.25 9.92 -31.84
N ALA A 77 -4.99 10.21 -31.52
CA ALA A 77 -3.86 9.57 -32.16
C ALA A 77 -3.79 8.08 -31.77
N THR A 78 -3.31 7.24 -32.68
CA THR A 78 -3.15 5.79 -32.44
C THR A 78 -1.99 5.46 -31.51
N SER A 79 -1.07 6.39 -31.29
CA SER A 79 0.13 6.20 -30.46
C SER A 79 -0.07 6.50 -28.98
N THR A 80 -1.26 6.97 -28.58
CA THR A 80 -1.55 7.34 -27.20
C THR A 80 -2.40 6.25 -26.57
N ASP A 81 -1.92 5.69 -25.45
CA ASP A 81 -2.70 4.72 -24.70
C ASP A 81 -3.64 5.45 -23.73
N ILE A 82 -4.89 5.62 -24.14
CA ILE A 82 -5.91 6.23 -23.29
C ILE A 82 -6.38 5.19 -22.27
N LEU A 83 -5.91 5.33 -21.02
CA LEU A 83 -6.29 4.47 -19.90
C LEU A 83 -7.81 4.45 -19.68
N GLY A 84 -8.46 5.60 -19.89
CA GLY A 84 -9.92 5.67 -19.86
C GLY A 84 -10.47 7.07 -19.65
N ILE A 85 -11.80 7.15 -19.73
CA ILE A 85 -12.61 8.35 -19.49
C ILE A 85 -13.73 7.99 -18.53
N THR A 86 -14.03 8.83 -17.55
CA THR A 86 -15.23 8.72 -16.70
C THR A 86 -15.97 10.05 -16.66
N ALA A 87 -17.25 9.99 -16.34
CA ALA A 87 -18.05 11.17 -16.06
C ALA A 87 -19.06 10.90 -14.93
N ASP A 88 -19.40 11.97 -14.21
CA ASP A 88 -20.49 12.04 -13.25
C ASP A 88 -21.56 13.00 -13.80
N GLY A 89 -22.32 12.48 -14.78
CA GLY A 89 -23.34 13.22 -15.51
C GLY A 89 -22.79 14.50 -16.16
N ALA A 90 -23.35 15.66 -15.78
CA ALA A 90 -22.95 16.98 -16.25
C ALA A 90 -21.92 17.67 -15.33
N ASN A 91 -21.61 17.08 -14.17
CA ASN A 91 -20.90 17.77 -13.10
C ASN A 91 -19.39 17.66 -13.25
N ALA A 92 -18.89 16.48 -13.61
CA ALA A 92 -17.47 16.22 -13.71
C ALA A 92 -17.14 15.18 -14.77
N TRP A 93 -15.94 15.30 -15.35
CA TRP A 93 -15.32 14.23 -16.11
C TRP A 93 -13.83 14.13 -15.79
N CYS A 94 -13.26 12.95 -15.97
CA CYS A 94 -11.83 12.68 -15.87
C CYS A 94 -11.39 11.83 -17.05
N ALA A 95 -10.19 12.09 -17.58
CA ALA A 95 -9.51 11.21 -18.52
C ALA A 95 -8.04 11.09 -18.14
N ALA A 96 -7.48 9.91 -18.38
CA ALA A 96 -6.06 9.66 -18.20
C ALA A 96 -5.50 8.88 -19.40
N ALA A 97 -4.22 9.08 -19.65
CA ALA A 97 -3.49 8.47 -20.75
C ALA A 97 -2.05 8.18 -20.33
N GLN A 98 -1.47 7.13 -20.87
CA GLN A 98 -0.04 6.86 -20.81
C GLN A 98 0.60 7.32 -22.12
N SER A 99 1.63 8.14 -22.00
CA SER A 99 2.47 8.55 -23.11
C SER A 99 3.46 7.45 -23.48
N GLY A 100 3.93 7.45 -24.73
CA GLY A 100 5.03 6.58 -25.17
C GLY A 100 6.35 6.77 -24.41
N SER A 101 6.49 7.86 -23.66
CA SER A 101 7.64 8.11 -22.77
C SER A 101 7.56 7.33 -21.45
N GLY A 102 6.39 6.75 -21.13
CA GLY A 102 6.07 6.13 -19.85
C GLY A 102 5.40 7.06 -18.83
N SER A 103 5.34 8.38 -19.10
CA SER A 103 4.63 9.34 -18.25
C SER A 103 3.11 9.16 -18.33
N TYR A 104 2.42 9.37 -17.23
CA TYR A 104 0.96 9.42 -17.17
C TYR A 104 0.48 10.84 -17.16
N LEU A 105 -0.50 11.13 -18.01
CA LEU A 105 -1.11 12.43 -18.14
C LEU A 105 -2.60 12.33 -17.84
N ALA A 106 -3.13 13.34 -17.14
CA ALA A 106 -4.55 13.39 -16.83
C ALA A 106 -5.15 14.78 -17.05
N ALA A 107 -6.44 14.78 -17.37
CA ALA A 107 -7.25 15.98 -17.54
C ALA A 107 -8.64 15.78 -16.92
N SER A 108 -9.22 16.87 -16.43
CA SER A 108 -10.61 16.93 -15.97
C SER A 108 -11.23 18.28 -16.33
N ASN A 109 -12.54 18.46 -16.11
CA ASN A 109 -13.17 19.78 -16.13
C ASN A 109 -12.94 20.59 -14.84
N ARG A 110 -12.42 19.99 -13.77
CA ARG A 110 -12.17 20.66 -12.47
C ARG A 110 -10.76 21.24 -12.35
N GLY A 111 -9.83 20.74 -13.17
CA GLY A 111 -8.46 21.21 -13.27
C GLY A 111 -8.26 22.10 -14.49
N ILE A 112 -7.68 23.29 -14.29
CA ILE A 112 -7.29 24.18 -15.40
C ILE A 112 -6.05 23.65 -16.13
N THR A 113 -5.12 23.06 -15.38
CA THR A 113 -3.87 22.50 -15.85
C THR A 113 -3.98 20.99 -16.06
N ARG A 114 -3.21 20.51 -17.04
CA ARG A 114 -2.97 19.07 -17.23
C ARG A 114 -1.89 18.66 -16.23
N ALA A 115 -2.03 17.48 -15.67
CA ALA A 115 -1.06 16.94 -14.73
C ALA A 115 -0.27 15.82 -15.40
N VAL A 116 1.02 15.74 -15.08
CA VAL A 116 1.95 14.73 -15.58
C VAL A 116 2.65 14.12 -14.37
N ASP A 117 2.71 12.80 -14.29
CA ASP A 117 3.41 12.07 -13.23
C ASP A 117 3.89 10.70 -13.73
N THR A 118 4.74 10.03 -12.95
CA THR A 118 5.13 8.63 -13.15
C THR A 118 4.11 7.63 -12.58
N ASP A 119 3.17 8.11 -11.76
CA ASP A 119 2.05 7.34 -11.23
C ASP A 119 0.69 7.88 -11.75
N PRO A 120 -0.18 7.02 -12.33
CA PRO A 120 -1.43 7.50 -12.92
C PRO A 120 -2.42 8.05 -11.89
N ALA A 121 -2.44 7.54 -10.65
CA ALA A 121 -3.32 8.05 -9.61
C ALA A 121 -2.86 9.44 -9.14
N THR A 122 -1.54 9.66 -9.02
CA THR A 122 -0.99 10.99 -8.72
C THR A 122 -1.30 11.99 -9.83
N ALA A 123 -1.10 11.62 -11.10
CA ALA A 123 -1.46 12.46 -12.24
C ALA A 123 -2.96 12.83 -12.21
N MET A 124 -3.86 11.86 -12.04
CA MET A 124 -5.30 12.13 -11.98
C MET A 124 -5.71 12.96 -10.75
N THR A 125 -5.08 12.75 -9.60
CA THR A 125 -5.31 13.54 -8.39
C THR A 125 -4.90 15.00 -8.60
N ALA A 126 -3.72 15.23 -9.20
CA ALA A 126 -3.26 16.56 -9.57
C ALA A 126 -4.16 17.23 -10.63
N ALA A 127 -4.74 16.44 -11.54
CA ALA A 127 -5.78 16.89 -12.46
C ALA A 127 -7.14 17.13 -11.79
N ARG A 128 -7.29 16.92 -10.48
CA ARG A 128 -8.52 17.06 -9.69
C ARG A 128 -9.66 16.11 -10.10
N CYS A 129 -9.31 14.93 -10.58
CA CYS A 129 -10.28 13.84 -10.76
C CYS A 129 -10.84 13.40 -9.40
N SER A 130 -12.11 12.98 -9.36
CA SER A 130 -12.68 12.43 -8.13
C SER A 130 -12.08 11.06 -7.82
N PRO A 131 -11.98 10.65 -6.54
CA PRO A 131 -11.51 9.31 -6.19
C PRO A 131 -12.22 8.20 -6.95
N ALA A 132 -13.57 8.25 -7.03
CA ALA A 132 -14.35 7.28 -7.80
C ALA A 132 -14.01 7.23 -9.30
N SER A 133 -13.64 8.37 -9.90
CA SER A 133 -13.19 8.40 -11.30
C SER A 133 -11.82 7.75 -11.46
N ILE A 134 -10.90 8.03 -10.54
CA ILE A 134 -9.57 7.41 -10.51
C ILE A 134 -9.74 5.89 -10.43
N GLU A 135 -10.61 5.40 -9.55
CA GLU A 135 -10.94 3.98 -9.46
C GLU A 135 -11.46 3.39 -10.74
N GLY A 136 -12.52 3.98 -11.31
CA GLY A 136 -13.15 3.46 -12.50
C GLY A 136 -12.22 3.45 -13.73
N ILE A 137 -11.24 4.36 -13.80
CA ILE A 137 -10.22 4.35 -14.85
C ILE A 137 -9.21 3.24 -14.58
N LEU A 138 -8.63 3.18 -13.38
CA LEU A 138 -7.60 2.18 -13.05
C LEU A 138 -8.14 0.75 -13.11
N ASP A 139 -9.38 0.51 -12.67
CA ASP A 139 -9.99 -0.82 -12.69
C ASP A 139 -10.31 -1.30 -14.10
N ARG A 140 -10.64 -0.39 -15.03
CA ARG A 140 -10.81 -0.75 -16.45
C ARG A 140 -9.47 -0.98 -17.15
N ALA A 141 -8.47 -0.15 -16.86
CA ALA A 141 -7.15 -0.24 -17.49
C ALA A 141 -6.33 -1.43 -16.97
N TYR A 142 -6.40 -1.71 -15.67
CA TYR A 142 -5.51 -2.66 -15.00
C TYR A 142 -6.25 -3.74 -14.20
N GLY A 143 -7.58 -3.76 -14.20
CA GLY A 143 -8.36 -4.66 -13.36
C GLY A 143 -8.48 -4.20 -11.91
N ALA A 144 -9.41 -4.82 -11.19
CA ALA A 144 -9.61 -4.54 -9.77
C ALA A 144 -8.40 -4.99 -8.94
N PRO A 145 -8.06 -4.28 -7.83
CA PRO A 145 -7.02 -4.72 -6.92
C PRO A 145 -7.34 -6.10 -6.32
N THR A 146 -6.34 -6.96 -6.24
CA THR A 146 -6.40 -8.28 -5.61
C THR A 146 -5.48 -8.33 -4.40
N GLU A 147 -5.82 -9.14 -3.40
CA GLU A 147 -4.98 -9.26 -2.20
C GLU A 147 -3.65 -9.94 -2.53
N ALA A 148 -2.56 -9.21 -2.27
CA ALA A 148 -1.20 -9.69 -2.51
C ALA A 148 -0.53 -10.16 -1.22
N ARG A 149 -0.75 -9.39 -0.15
CA ARG A 149 -0.14 -9.62 1.17
C ARG A 149 -1.14 -9.26 2.25
N ARG A 150 -0.98 -9.91 3.40
CA ARG A 150 -1.79 -9.69 4.59
C ARG A 150 -0.90 -9.63 5.81
N ASN A 151 -0.99 -8.53 6.55
CA ASN A 151 -0.39 -8.42 7.87
C ASN A 151 -1.40 -8.90 8.91
N LEU A 152 -1.13 -10.07 9.47
CA LEU A 152 -1.96 -10.74 10.48
C LEU A 152 -1.88 -10.08 11.87
N ALA A 153 -1.04 -9.06 12.04
CA ALA A 153 -0.99 -8.28 13.26
C ALA A 153 -2.14 -7.26 13.31
N THR A 154 -2.82 -7.25 14.45
CA THR A 154 -3.66 -6.15 14.89
C THR A 154 -2.76 -5.10 15.57
N HIS A 155 -3.13 -3.82 15.49
CA HIS A 155 -2.40 -2.71 16.09
C HIS A 155 -0.91 -2.65 15.67
N THR A 156 -0.70 -2.68 14.35
CA THR A 156 0.62 -2.88 13.74
C THR A 156 1.60 -1.76 14.05
N ASP A 157 1.13 -0.54 14.28
CA ASP A 157 1.92 0.68 14.39
C ASP A 157 2.45 0.99 15.79
N GLY A 158 2.11 0.18 16.80
CA GLY A 158 2.51 0.42 18.18
C GLY A 158 1.86 1.66 18.83
N THR A 159 0.83 2.25 18.21
CA THR A 159 0.09 3.40 18.77
C THR A 159 -1.08 2.99 19.65
N SER A 160 -1.41 1.71 19.68
CA SER A 160 -2.47 1.13 20.48
C SER A 160 -2.13 -0.30 20.86
N PHE A 161 -2.75 -0.79 21.93
CA PHE A 161 -2.52 -2.15 22.42
C PHE A 161 -3.62 -3.08 21.97
N LYS A 162 -3.24 -4.32 21.65
CA LYS A 162 -4.20 -5.39 21.45
C LYS A 162 -4.89 -5.68 22.79
N ASP A 163 -6.21 -5.75 22.76
CA ASP A 163 -7.00 -6.31 23.87
C ASP A 163 -6.58 -7.77 24.09
N TYR A 164 -6.16 -8.11 25.30
CA TYR A 164 -5.73 -9.46 25.67
C TYR A 164 -6.79 -10.53 25.44
N ARG A 165 -8.07 -10.13 25.37
CA ARG A 165 -9.20 -11.03 25.11
C ARG A 165 -9.35 -11.40 23.63
N ARG A 166 -8.65 -10.69 22.73
CA ARG A 166 -8.73 -10.91 21.29
C ARG A 166 -7.67 -11.88 20.81
N SER A 167 -8.09 -12.84 19.99
CA SER A 167 -7.20 -13.71 19.23
C SER A 167 -6.31 -12.93 18.26
N GLY A 168 -5.26 -13.59 17.78
CA GLY A 168 -4.37 -13.04 16.75
C GLY A 168 -3.15 -12.33 17.31
N PHE A 169 -2.36 -11.77 16.38
CA PHE A 169 -1.13 -11.08 16.71
C PHE A 169 -1.39 -9.61 17.03
N GLY A 170 -0.58 -9.03 17.91
CA GLY A 170 -0.65 -7.63 18.31
C GLY A 170 0.18 -7.40 19.57
N ILE A 171 0.58 -6.15 19.81
CA ILE A 171 1.35 -5.81 21.00
C ILE A 171 0.42 -5.79 22.21
N GLU A 172 0.61 -6.73 23.12
CA GLU A 172 -0.18 -6.93 24.33
C GLU A 172 0.66 -6.64 25.60
N LEU A 173 0.01 -6.11 26.64
CA LEU A 173 0.65 -5.58 27.84
C LEU A 173 0.22 -6.23 29.16
N SER A 174 -0.55 -7.32 29.10
CA SER A 174 -1.23 -7.83 30.29
C SER A 174 -0.33 -8.65 31.22
N ARG A 175 0.87 -9.06 30.78
CA ARG A 175 1.61 -10.13 31.45
C ARG A 175 2.45 -9.71 32.65
N TYR A 176 3.11 -8.55 32.58
CA TYR A 176 4.11 -8.17 33.59
C TYR A 176 3.80 -6.85 34.32
N PRO A 177 2.57 -6.66 34.85
CA PRO A 177 2.23 -5.44 35.56
C PRO A 177 2.97 -5.30 36.90
N ALA A 178 3.47 -6.40 37.47
CA ALA A 178 4.26 -6.38 38.69
C ALA A 178 5.71 -5.95 38.44
N GLN A 179 6.26 -6.24 37.25
CA GLN A 179 7.67 -6.03 36.92
C GLN A 179 7.93 -4.73 36.15
N GLY A 180 6.88 -4.02 35.73
CA GLY A 180 7.04 -2.79 34.96
C GLY A 180 5.72 -2.10 34.66
N THR A 181 5.78 -1.07 33.82
CA THR A 181 4.60 -0.31 33.39
C THR A 181 4.63 -0.14 31.90
N TYR A 182 3.48 -0.38 31.27
CA TYR A 182 3.33 -0.18 29.85
C TYR A 182 2.70 1.17 29.55
N SER A 183 3.17 1.85 28.51
CA SER A 183 2.68 3.17 28.10
C SER A 183 2.83 3.38 26.58
N LEU A 184 2.18 4.41 26.04
CA LEU A 184 2.34 4.83 24.64
C LEU A 184 3.16 6.12 24.59
N VAL A 185 4.28 6.11 23.87
CA VAL A 185 5.18 7.27 23.76
C VAL A 185 5.56 7.50 22.30
N GLY A 186 5.06 8.59 21.72
CA GLY A 186 5.44 8.99 20.35
C GLY A 186 5.19 7.91 19.28
N GLY A 187 4.09 7.17 19.42
CA GLY A 187 3.75 6.05 18.53
C GLY A 187 4.51 4.75 18.79
N TRP A 188 5.14 4.62 19.96
CA TRP A 188 5.75 3.38 20.42
C TRP A 188 4.99 2.81 21.61
N ALA A 189 4.84 1.49 21.61
CA ALA A 189 4.52 0.73 22.81
C ALA A 189 5.77 0.69 23.69
N ARG A 190 5.74 1.35 24.85
CA ARG A 190 6.83 1.37 25.82
C ARG A 190 6.54 0.42 26.98
N TYR A 191 7.58 -0.23 27.48
CA TYR A 191 7.60 -0.94 28.75
C TYR A 191 8.75 -0.43 29.60
N ASP A 192 8.42 0.27 30.70
CA ASP A 192 9.35 0.76 31.71
C ASP A 192 9.55 -0.32 32.79
N ILE A 193 10.78 -0.80 32.97
CA ILE A 193 11.11 -1.95 33.82
C ILE A 193 11.37 -1.49 35.25
N ARG A 194 10.71 -2.12 36.23
CA ARG A 194 10.80 -1.81 37.67
C ARG A 194 11.51 -2.88 38.49
N ASP A 195 11.62 -4.11 38.00
CA ASP A 195 12.27 -5.22 38.71
C ASP A 195 13.46 -5.79 37.92
N THR A 196 14.41 -6.36 38.65
CA THR A 196 15.69 -6.93 38.20
C THR A 196 15.58 -8.27 37.48
N GLN A 197 14.40 -8.88 37.43
CA GLN A 197 14.24 -10.18 36.77
C GLN A 197 14.51 -10.07 35.26
N ARG A 198 15.41 -10.92 34.78
CA ARG A 198 16.01 -10.84 33.45
C ARG A 198 15.12 -11.54 32.42
N GLY A 199 14.66 -10.82 31.40
CA GLY A 199 14.09 -11.43 30.19
C GLY A 199 12.71 -10.97 29.74
N TYR A 200 12.26 -9.78 30.15
CA TYR A 200 10.94 -9.28 29.79
C TYR A 200 10.93 -8.56 28.43
N GLY A 201 9.73 -8.45 27.87
CA GLY A 201 9.47 -7.71 26.65
C GLY A 201 8.00 -7.80 26.26
N PHE A 202 7.71 -7.76 24.96
CA PHE A 202 6.35 -7.65 24.45
C PHE A 202 5.74 -9.00 24.14
N HIS A 203 4.48 -9.18 24.50
CA HIS A 203 3.66 -10.23 23.93
C HIS A 203 3.17 -9.79 22.55
N LEU A 204 3.41 -10.65 21.57
CA LEU A 204 2.97 -10.46 20.19
C LEU A 204 1.79 -11.37 19.86
N ALA A 205 1.65 -12.47 20.59
CA ALA A 205 0.45 -13.27 20.71
C ALA A 205 0.37 -13.78 22.17
N HIS A 206 -0.84 -14.14 22.62
CA HIS A 206 -1.19 -14.36 24.03
C HIS A 206 -0.20 -15.22 24.85
N ASN A 207 -0.22 -15.06 26.17
CA ASN A 207 0.68 -15.73 27.10
C ASN A 207 0.26 -17.19 27.44
N PRO A 208 1.10 -18.20 27.15
CA PRO A 208 0.80 -19.59 27.48
C PRO A 208 0.96 -19.95 28.97
N GLU A 209 1.55 -19.06 29.78
CA GLU A 209 1.85 -19.33 31.21
C GLU A 209 0.75 -18.88 32.18
N ASN A 210 -0.30 -18.21 31.69
CA ASN A 210 -1.47 -17.91 32.51
C ASN A 210 -2.40 -19.13 32.52
N ALA A 211 -2.71 -19.68 33.69
CA ALA A 211 -3.63 -20.82 33.83
C ALA A 211 -5.06 -20.54 33.33
N GLU A 212 -5.41 -19.26 33.15
CA GLU A 212 -6.70 -18.80 32.61
C GLU A 212 -6.68 -18.54 31.09
N ALA A 213 -5.58 -18.85 30.39
CA ALA A 213 -5.46 -18.62 28.95
C ALA A 213 -6.54 -19.41 28.19
N THR A 214 -7.58 -18.71 27.71
CA THR A 214 -8.60 -19.33 26.87
C THR A 214 -8.10 -19.42 25.43
N LEU A 215 -8.41 -20.53 24.74
CA LEU A 215 -8.06 -20.73 23.32
C LEU A 215 -8.47 -19.54 22.43
N SER A 216 -9.52 -18.81 22.82
CA SER A 216 -10.04 -17.63 22.12
C SER A 216 -9.10 -16.41 22.11
N GLN A 217 -8.04 -16.41 22.91
CA GLN A 217 -7.08 -15.29 23.01
C GLN A 217 -5.82 -15.52 22.17
N MET A 218 -5.66 -16.74 21.65
CA MET A 218 -4.43 -17.18 20.99
C MET A 218 -4.40 -16.78 19.51
N ALA A 219 -3.20 -16.72 18.91
CA ALA A 219 -3.09 -16.52 17.47
C ALA A 219 -3.25 -17.88 16.77
N PRO A 220 -4.29 -18.04 15.93
CA PRO A 220 -4.47 -19.28 15.17
C PRO A 220 -3.35 -19.41 14.14
N VAL A 221 -2.86 -20.64 13.94
CA VAL A 221 -1.86 -20.96 12.91
C VAL A 221 -2.17 -22.29 12.26
N THR A 222 -1.75 -22.45 11.00
CA THR A 222 -1.92 -23.68 10.23
C THR A 222 -0.69 -24.58 10.39
N ALA A 223 -0.87 -25.82 10.84
CA ALA A 223 0.24 -26.79 10.92
C ALA A 223 0.93 -26.98 9.56
N GLY A 224 2.27 -26.96 9.55
CA GLY A 224 3.08 -27.04 8.33
C GLY A 224 3.22 -25.73 7.56
N ALA A 225 2.39 -24.71 7.83
CA ALA A 225 2.57 -23.40 7.22
C ALA A 225 3.80 -22.69 7.81
N THR A 226 4.40 -21.82 7.01
CA THR A 226 5.53 -21.00 7.42
C THR A 226 5.05 -19.58 7.66
N TYR A 227 5.44 -18.99 8.78
CA TYR A 227 5.11 -17.61 9.13
C TYR A 227 6.38 -16.81 9.32
N SER A 228 6.28 -15.54 8.96
CA SER A 228 7.35 -14.56 9.02
C SER A 228 6.87 -13.41 9.90
N ILE A 229 7.54 -13.17 11.01
CA ILE A 229 7.25 -12.11 11.96
C ILE A 229 8.39 -11.11 12.00
N SER A 230 8.07 -9.83 12.15
CA SER A 230 9.06 -8.80 12.41
C SER A 230 8.48 -7.62 13.17
N LEU A 231 9.35 -6.95 13.92
CA LEU A 231 9.00 -5.87 14.84
C LEU A 231 10.18 -4.91 14.94
N SER A 232 9.91 -3.61 14.94
CA SER A 232 10.90 -2.59 15.24
C SER A 232 11.00 -2.45 16.76
N MET A 233 12.19 -2.60 17.32
CA MET A 233 12.42 -2.45 18.76
C MET A 233 13.59 -1.52 19.06
N ARG A 234 13.55 -0.84 20.20
CA ARG A 234 14.66 -0.07 20.75
C ARG A 234 14.66 -0.09 22.27
N SER A 235 15.78 0.33 22.86
CA SER A 235 15.96 0.41 24.31
C SER A 235 16.92 1.54 24.66
N ASP A 236 16.77 2.15 25.82
CA ASP A 236 17.79 3.07 26.37
C ASP A 236 18.98 2.33 27.01
N TYR A 237 19.05 1.02 26.84
CA TYR A 237 20.14 0.18 27.28
C TYR A 237 20.54 -0.84 26.20
N PRO A 238 21.84 -1.08 25.98
CA PRO A 238 22.30 -2.10 25.05
C PRO A 238 21.99 -3.51 25.58
N GLY A 239 20.87 -4.08 25.11
CA GLY A 239 20.35 -5.37 25.55
C GLY A 239 20.16 -6.35 24.41
N ALA A 240 20.54 -7.61 24.62
CA ALA A 240 20.29 -8.69 23.66
C ALA A 240 18.78 -8.99 23.58
N ALA A 241 18.20 -8.86 22.40
CA ALA A 241 16.78 -9.08 22.13
C ALA A 241 16.54 -10.15 21.06
N LYS A 242 15.40 -10.85 21.17
CA LYS A 242 15.01 -11.91 20.22
C LYS A 242 13.50 -12.14 20.25
N ILE A 243 12.99 -12.74 19.17
CA ILE A 243 11.61 -13.22 19.07
C ILE A 243 11.59 -14.71 19.38
N CYS A 244 10.71 -15.12 20.27
CA CYS A 244 10.49 -16.50 20.69
C CYS A 244 9.07 -16.95 20.37
N PHE A 245 8.92 -18.27 20.23
CA PHE A 245 7.62 -18.91 19.99
C PHE A 245 7.38 -20.06 20.95
N ARG A 246 6.10 -20.30 21.22
CA ARG A 246 5.62 -21.55 21.82
C ARG A 246 4.37 -21.97 21.08
N PHE A 247 4.28 -23.24 20.73
CA PHE A 247 3.14 -23.78 20.00
C PHE A 247 2.26 -24.61 20.91
N GLY A 248 0.98 -24.68 20.59
CA GLY A 248 0.03 -25.50 21.32
C GLY A 248 -1.14 -25.96 20.45
N ASN A 249 -1.98 -26.78 21.05
CA ASN A 249 -3.22 -27.27 20.48
C ASN A 249 -4.30 -27.45 21.58
N ALA A 250 -5.44 -28.06 21.24
CA ALA A 250 -6.53 -28.25 22.19
C ALA A 250 -6.13 -29.07 23.45
N SER A 251 -5.06 -29.87 23.38
CA SER A 251 -4.56 -30.66 24.51
C SER A 251 -3.57 -29.90 25.40
N GLY A 252 -3.14 -28.70 24.99
CA GLY A 252 -2.25 -27.83 25.75
C GLY A 252 -1.04 -27.33 24.98
N TRP A 253 -0.12 -26.72 25.71
CA TRP A 253 1.11 -26.13 25.16
C TRP A 253 2.24 -27.15 25.08
N SER A 254 3.03 -27.07 24.02
CA SER A 254 4.33 -27.74 23.96
C SER A 254 5.21 -27.30 25.14
N SER A 255 6.04 -28.20 25.66
CA SER A 255 6.99 -27.89 26.73
C SER A 255 8.20 -27.09 26.26
N THR A 256 8.44 -27.05 24.94
CA THR A 256 9.63 -26.45 24.35
C THR A 256 9.30 -25.08 23.77
N ASN A 257 9.99 -24.05 24.29
CA ASN A 257 9.99 -22.73 23.67
C ASN A 257 11.04 -22.70 22.56
N ASP A 258 10.63 -22.28 21.37
CA ASP A 258 11.57 -22.05 20.29
C ASP A 258 12.14 -20.63 20.42
N CYS A 259 13.36 -20.52 20.94
CA CYS A 259 14.09 -19.28 21.20
C CYS A 259 15.53 -19.29 20.66
N ASN A 260 15.86 -20.27 19.82
CA ASN A 260 17.23 -20.57 19.38
C ASN A 260 17.61 -19.73 18.16
N VAL A 261 17.62 -18.42 18.33
CA VAL A 261 18.10 -17.46 17.33
C VAL A 261 19.15 -16.54 17.93
N PRO A 262 20.17 -16.14 17.17
CA PRO A 262 21.13 -15.13 17.62
C PRO A 262 20.38 -13.86 18.03
N PRO A 263 20.67 -13.29 19.22
CA PRO A 263 20.02 -12.07 19.64
C PRO A 263 20.54 -10.86 18.84
N VAL A 264 19.67 -9.88 18.65
CA VAL A 264 20.01 -8.54 18.16
C VAL A 264 20.29 -7.64 19.36
N VAL A 265 21.40 -6.93 19.36
CA VAL A 265 21.67 -5.95 20.43
C VAL A 265 20.86 -4.69 20.15
N LEU A 266 19.92 -4.37 21.04
CA LEU A 266 19.13 -3.15 20.96
C LEU A 266 19.99 -1.93 21.30
N THR A 267 19.60 -0.79 20.77
CA THR A 267 20.18 0.53 21.04
C THR A 267 19.05 1.53 21.18
N THR A 268 19.38 2.81 21.41
CA THR A 268 18.40 3.90 21.31
C THR A 268 17.85 4.07 19.90
N ASP A 269 18.63 3.65 18.90
CA ASP A 269 18.16 3.55 17.52
C ASP A 269 17.27 2.33 17.33
N SER A 270 16.27 2.48 16.46
CA SER A 270 15.35 1.41 16.08
C SER A 270 16.09 0.28 15.37
N GLN A 271 16.00 -0.93 15.93
CA GLN A 271 16.50 -2.16 15.33
C GLN A 271 15.33 -3.03 14.89
N ARG A 272 15.39 -3.60 13.68
CA ARG A 272 14.37 -4.54 13.21
C ARG A 272 14.73 -5.94 13.68
N LEU A 273 13.85 -6.56 14.46
CA LEU A 273 13.90 -7.98 14.73
C LEU A 273 13.02 -8.69 13.71
N SER A 274 13.53 -9.76 13.11
CA SER A 274 12.75 -10.59 12.20
C SER A 274 13.02 -12.07 12.48
N ARG A 275 12.01 -12.88 12.24
CA ARG A 275 12.12 -14.33 12.39
C ARG A 275 11.10 -15.04 11.52
N THR A 276 11.52 -16.14 10.92
CA THR A 276 10.64 -17.07 10.22
C THR A 276 10.55 -18.36 11.03
N PHE A 277 9.35 -18.96 11.08
CA PHE A 277 9.12 -20.25 11.72
C PHE A 277 8.15 -21.09 10.91
N THR A 278 8.31 -22.41 10.97
CA THR A 278 7.35 -23.37 10.42
C THR A 278 6.55 -23.96 11.58
N VAL A 279 5.23 -23.96 11.45
CA VAL A 279 4.34 -24.45 12.50
C VAL A 279 4.48 -25.97 12.64
N PRO A 280 4.81 -26.51 13.82
CA PRO A 280 4.94 -27.94 14.02
C PRO A 280 3.62 -28.68 13.75
N ALA A 281 3.72 -29.94 13.31
CA ALA A 281 2.56 -30.80 13.09
C ALA A 281 1.67 -30.88 14.34
N GLY A 282 0.35 -30.80 14.15
CA GLY A 282 -0.63 -30.89 15.23
C GLY A 282 -0.78 -29.65 16.09
N SER A 283 -0.05 -28.56 15.82
CA SER A 283 -0.24 -27.27 16.47
C SER A 283 -1.35 -26.48 15.77
N THR A 284 -2.20 -25.81 16.54
CA THR A 284 -3.31 -24.98 16.01
C THR A 284 -3.21 -23.53 16.44
N HIS A 285 -2.29 -23.22 17.35
CA HIS A 285 -2.06 -21.86 17.82
C HIS A 285 -0.62 -21.64 18.25
N VAL A 286 -0.23 -20.37 18.28
CA VAL A 286 1.10 -19.92 18.68
C VAL A 286 0.99 -18.80 19.71
N ALA A 287 1.89 -18.85 20.68
CA ALA A 287 2.29 -17.71 21.49
C ALA A 287 3.61 -17.17 20.94
N ALA A 288 3.67 -15.86 20.73
CA ALA A 288 4.85 -15.18 20.25
C ALA A 288 5.18 -14.05 21.21
N TYR A 289 6.46 -13.93 21.55
CA TYR A 289 6.91 -12.89 22.47
C TYR A 289 8.30 -12.42 22.07
N ALA A 290 8.52 -11.11 22.16
CA ALA A 290 9.84 -10.51 22.03
C ALA A 290 10.43 -10.32 23.43
N THR A 291 11.61 -10.86 23.67
CA THR A 291 12.33 -10.68 24.95
C THR A 291 13.54 -9.81 24.73
N ALA A 292 13.89 -8.99 25.71
CA ALA A 292 15.18 -8.32 25.75
C ALA A 292 15.80 -8.40 27.16
N GLN A 293 17.13 -8.47 27.22
CA GLN A 293 17.86 -8.35 28.47
C GLN A 293 18.09 -6.88 28.79
N THR A 294 17.17 -6.30 29.56
CA THR A 294 17.21 -4.89 29.94
C THR A 294 17.16 -4.76 31.46
N PRO A 295 18.08 -4.00 32.09
CA PRO A 295 18.11 -3.78 33.54
C PRO A 295 16.87 -3.09 34.09
N GLN A 296 16.77 -3.03 35.41
CA GLN A 296 15.83 -2.17 36.12
C GLN A 296 16.05 -0.68 35.76
N ASP A 297 14.98 0.11 35.79
CA ASP A 297 14.95 1.57 35.51
C ASP A 297 15.35 1.93 34.07
N LYS A 298 15.18 0.96 33.17
CA LYS A 298 15.36 1.08 31.73
C LYS A 298 14.06 0.76 31.02
N TYR A 299 13.96 1.11 29.75
CA TYR A 299 12.78 0.87 28.94
C TYR A 299 13.07 0.07 27.68
N LEU A 300 12.00 -0.59 27.23
CA LEU A 300 11.89 -1.23 25.93
C LEU A 300 10.78 -0.56 25.16
N GLU A 301 10.98 -0.37 23.87
CA GLU A 301 9.95 0.14 22.97
C GLU A 301 9.80 -0.77 21.75
N ALA A 302 8.56 -0.94 21.31
CA ALA A 302 8.21 -1.72 20.15
C ALA A 302 7.17 -1.01 19.27
N LYS A 303 7.29 -1.19 17.95
CA LYS A 303 6.29 -0.80 16.95
C LYS A 303 6.48 -1.57 15.65
N ASP A 304 5.63 -1.28 14.67
CA ASP A 304 5.71 -1.81 13.31
C ASP A 304 5.64 -3.36 13.24
N LEU A 305 4.77 -3.97 14.05
CA LEU A 305 4.57 -5.42 14.04
C LEU A 305 3.99 -5.87 12.70
N LEU A 306 4.72 -6.74 12.01
CA LEU A 306 4.33 -7.38 10.76
C LEU A 306 4.36 -8.90 10.94
N VAL A 307 3.27 -9.56 10.61
CA VAL A 307 3.16 -11.03 10.58
C VAL A 307 2.54 -11.46 9.26
N GLU A 308 3.22 -12.34 8.52
CA GLU A 308 2.76 -12.83 7.22
C GLU A 308 2.84 -14.36 7.15
N GLU A 309 1.84 -14.99 6.54
CA GLU A 309 1.87 -16.41 6.19
C GLU A 309 2.52 -16.61 4.80
N SER A 310 3.39 -17.61 4.70
CA SER A 310 4.04 -18.08 3.46
C SER A 310 4.92 -17.07 2.71
N ALA A 311 5.25 -15.92 3.31
CA ALA A 311 6.07 -14.88 2.69
C ALA A 311 7.45 -14.72 3.37
N THR A 312 8.44 -14.25 2.61
CA THR A 312 9.57 -13.49 3.19
C THR A 312 8.99 -12.21 3.78
N VAL A 313 9.36 -11.83 5.00
CA VAL A 313 8.97 -10.54 5.59
C VAL A 313 9.25 -9.43 4.57
N GLY A 314 8.21 -8.82 4.00
CA GLY A 314 8.39 -7.66 3.15
C GLY A 314 8.48 -6.36 3.97
N THR A 315 8.43 -5.22 3.31
CA THR A 315 8.35 -3.92 4.00
C THR A 315 7.11 -3.87 4.88
N TYR A 316 7.26 -3.32 6.09
CA TYR A 316 6.16 -3.06 7.01
C TYR A 316 5.05 -2.25 6.32
N PHE A 317 3.80 -2.63 6.57
CA PHE A 317 2.63 -1.88 6.18
C PHE A 317 1.53 -1.98 7.23
N ASP A 318 0.85 -0.87 7.43
CA ASP A 318 -0.22 -0.67 8.40
C ASP A 318 -1.53 -0.23 7.77
N GLY A 319 -1.51 0.21 6.52
CA GLY A 319 -2.66 0.82 5.83
C GLY A 319 -3.07 2.22 6.28
N ASN A 320 -2.51 2.76 7.37
CA ASN A 320 -2.76 4.15 7.80
C ASN A 320 -1.67 5.10 7.30
N THR A 321 -0.42 4.73 7.48
CA THR A 321 0.76 5.54 7.16
C THR A 321 1.53 5.02 5.95
N THR A 322 1.17 3.82 5.47
CA THR A 322 1.80 3.21 4.30
C THR A 322 1.39 3.96 3.03
N PRO A 323 2.34 4.58 2.30
CA PRO A 323 2.02 5.29 1.07
C PRO A 323 1.42 4.33 0.03
N ALA A 324 0.26 4.69 -0.53
CA ALA A 324 -0.34 3.98 -1.65
C ALA A 324 0.11 4.62 -2.97
N ASN A 325 0.17 3.80 -4.03
CA ASN A 325 0.32 4.28 -5.41
C ASN A 325 -0.87 3.77 -6.25
N ALA A 326 -0.91 4.04 -7.56
CA ALA A 326 -2.03 3.60 -8.39
C ALA A 326 -2.21 2.07 -8.44
N PHE A 327 -1.12 1.34 -8.23
CA PHE A 327 -1.08 -0.11 -8.31
C PHE A 327 -1.17 -0.79 -6.95
N GLU A 328 -0.86 -0.08 -5.87
CA GLU A 328 -0.82 -0.62 -4.52
C GLU A 328 -1.79 0.12 -3.62
N ARG A 329 -2.64 -0.64 -2.96
CA ARG A 329 -3.53 -0.15 -1.93
C ARG A 329 -3.32 -0.86 -0.64
N PHE A 330 -3.58 -0.13 0.43
CA PHE A 330 -3.60 -0.68 1.76
C PHE A 330 -4.97 -0.39 2.36
N ARG A 331 -5.53 -1.39 3.05
CA ARG A 331 -6.76 -1.23 3.80
C ARG A 331 -6.78 -2.18 4.99
N PHE A 332 -7.59 -1.84 5.98
CA PHE A 332 -7.96 -2.79 7.03
C PHE A 332 -9.11 -3.66 6.58
N VAL A 333 -9.17 -4.91 7.06
CA VAL A 333 -10.33 -5.80 6.85
C VAL A 333 -11.47 -5.54 7.85
N GLY A 334 -11.41 -4.44 8.59
CA GLY A 334 -12.39 -4.02 9.59
C GLY A 334 -12.01 -2.65 10.15
N THR A 335 -12.33 -2.41 11.42
CA THR A 335 -11.98 -1.15 12.10
C THR A 335 -10.45 -0.98 12.12
N PRO A 336 -9.92 0.18 11.67
CA PRO A 336 -8.50 0.49 11.73
C PRO A 336 -7.89 0.27 13.11
N GLY A 337 -6.66 -0.25 13.13
CA GLY A 337 -5.96 -0.64 14.36
C GLY A 337 -6.46 -1.94 14.99
N GLN A 338 -7.75 -2.26 14.90
CA GLN A 338 -8.34 -3.44 15.54
C GLN A 338 -8.38 -4.70 14.66
N SER A 339 -7.99 -4.56 13.40
CA SER A 339 -8.11 -5.60 12.37
C SER A 339 -6.78 -5.76 11.65
N GLU A 340 -6.65 -6.86 10.92
CA GLU A 340 -5.53 -7.10 10.01
C GLU A 340 -5.51 -6.04 8.90
N SER A 341 -4.32 -5.68 8.45
CA SER A 341 -4.13 -4.84 7.26
C SER A 341 -3.80 -5.72 6.06
N ILE A 342 -4.26 -5.33 4.89
CA ILE A 342 -3.99 -6.03 3.64
C ILE A 342 -3.41 -5.07 2.61
N MET A 343 -2.45 -5.57 1.85
CA MET A 343 -1.94 -4.95 0.65
C MET A 343 -2.67 -5.55 -0.55
N LEU A 344 -3.39 -4.71 -1.27
CA LEU A 344 -4.00 -5.05 -2.55
C LEU A 344 -3.12 -4.54 -3.67
N ILE A 345 -2.91 -5.35 -4.71
CA ILE A 345 -2.21 -4.94 -5.92
C ILE A 345 -3.12 -5.04 -7.14
N ARG A 346 -3.03 -4.05 -8.02
CA ARG A 346 -3.54 -4.17 -9.39
C ARG A 346 -2.48 -4.87 -10.24
N PRO A 347 -2.87 -5.85 -11.08
CA PRO A 347 -1.94 -6.39 -12.05
C PRO A 347 -1.55 -5.27 -13.02
N ARG A 348 -0.25 -4.99 -13.15
CA ARG A 348 0.26 -4.21 -14.28
C ARG A 348 0.04 -5.09 -15.51
N ALA A 349 -1.05 -4.87 -16.25
CA ALA A 349 -1.26 -5.52 -17.53
C ALA A 349 0.02 -5.34 -18.36
N ARG A 350 0.56 -6.46 -18.86
CA ARG A 350 1.75 -6.49 -19.72
C ARG A 350 1.33 -6.42 -21.17
#